data_AF-A0A1X7E9W3-F1
#
_entry.id   AF-A0A1X7E9W3-F1
#
_cell.length_a   1.000
_cell.length_b   1.000
_cell.length_c   1.000
_cell.angle_alpha   90.00
_cell.angle_beta   90.00
_cell.angle_gamma   90.00
#
_symmetry.space_group_name_H-M   'P 1'
#
loop_
_entity.id
_entity.type
_entity.pdbx_description
1 polymer ?
#
loop_
_entity_poly.entity_id
_entity_poly.type
_entity_poly.pdbx_seq_one_letter_code
_entity_poly.pdbx_strand_id
1 'polypeptide(L)'
;MNWLIIPLLIWIIALVIMILPKFACKKIQKLKTELILESESAQNSNPEESNYKKIEENTLDGINIESLYLISSIIASILIALGTFILCLVLLL
;
A
#
# COMPACT_ATOMS: atom_id res chain seq x y z
N MET A 1 -5.48 -4.90 34.44
CA MET A 1 -5.04 -5.73 33.30
C MET A 1 -5.50 -5.20 31.92
N ASN A 2 -6.69 -4.60 31.76
CA ASN A 2 -7.15 -4.09 30.45
C ASN A 2 -6.36 -2.90 29.85
N TRP A 3 -5.52 -2.21 30.62
CA TRP A 3 -4.85 -0.98 30.15
C TRP A 3 -3.72 -1.23 29.13
N LEU A 4 -3.15 -2.44 29.11
CA LEU A 4 -2.14 -2.85 28.13
C LEU A 4 -2.74 -3.17 26.74
N ILE A 5 -4.07 -3.35 26.65
CA ILE A 5 -4.74 -3.71 25.40
C ILE A 5 -4.66 -2.55 24.40
N ILE A 6 -4.71 -1.31 24.87
CA ILE A 6 -4.68 -0.10 24.04
C ILE A 6 -3.34 0.01 23.26
N PRO A 7 -2.16 0.02 23.90
CA PRO A 7 -0.88 0.07 23.17
C PRO A 7 -0.65 -1.15 22.28
N LEU A 8 -1.11 -2.34 22.70
CA LEU A 8 -1.07 -3.55 21.88
C LEU A 8 -1.87 -3.40 20.57
N LEU A 9 -3.11 -2.88 20.65
CA LEU A 9 -3.94 -2.64 19.47
C LEU A 9 -3.31 -1.61 18.53
N ILE A 10 -2.72 -0.55 19.07
CA ILE A 10 -2.04 0.49 18.27
C ILE A 10 -0.86 -0.13 17.50
N TRP A 11 -0.07 -1.00 18.12
CA TRP A 11 1.03 -1.70 17.45
C TRP A 11 0.54 -2.67 16.38
N ILE A 12 -0.54 -3.42 16.64
CA ILE A 12 -1.14 -4.31 15.65
C ILE A 12 -1.59 -3.52 14.43
N ILE A 13 -2.26 -2.38 14.62
CA ILE A 13 -2.70 -1.50 13.53
C ILE A 13 -1.49 -0.97 12.75
N ALA A 14 -0.41 -0.56 13.43
CA ALA A 14 0.81 -0.09 12.78
C ALA A 14 1.45 -1.17 11.89
N LEU A 15 1.51 -2.42 12.38
CA LEU A 15 2.03 -3.56 11.62
C LEU A 15 1.17 -3.83 10.37
N VAL A 16 -0.16 -3.77 10.49
CA VAL A 16 -1.07 -3.93 9.35
C VAL A 16 -0.82 -2.84 8.31
N ILE A 17 -0.66 -1.58 8.74
CA ILE A 17 -0.38 -0.45 7.84
C ILE A 17 0.94 -0.64 7.09
N MET A 18 1.99 -1.17 7.72
CA MET A 18 3.26 -1.46 7.03
C MET A 18 3.14 -2.57 5.97
N ILE A 19 2.26 -3.54 6.20
CA ILE A 19 2.14 -4.74 5.37
C ILE A 19 1.22 -4.50 4.16
N LEU A 20 0.16 -3.69 4.32
CA LEU A 20 -0.85 -3.41 3.30
C LEU A 20 -0.28 -2.89 1.96
N PRO A 21 0.67 -1.93 1.93
CA PRO A 21 1.25 -1.41 0.70
C PRO A 21 1.95 -2.50 -0.09
N LYS A 22 2.63 -3.44 0.57
CA LYS A 22 3.34 -4.53 -0.08
C LYS A 22 2.40 -5.44 -0.89
N PHE A 23 1.21 -5.70 -0.34
CA PHE A 23 0.17 -6.44 -1.06
C PHE A 23 -0.42 -5.64 -2.22
N ALA A 24 -0.66 -4.33 -2.03
CA ALA A 24 -1.13 -3.45 -3.08
C ALA A 24 -0.13 -3.36 -4.24
N CYS A 25 1.17 -3.19 -3.96
CA CYS A 25 2.25 -3.19 -4.95
C CYS A 25 2.21 -4.44 -5.82
N LYS A 26 2.14 -5.62 -5.21
CA LYS A 26 2.17 -6.90 -5.93
C LYS A 26 0.94 -7.06 -6.84
N LYS A 27 -0.22 -6.58 -6.38
CA LYS A 27 -1.46 -6.62 -7.17
C LYS A 27 -1.41 -5.64 -8.35
N ILE A 28 -0.91 -4.41 -8.13
CA ILE A 28 -0.72 -3.39 -9.17
C ILE A 28 0.29 -3.86 -10.22
N GLN A 29 1.43 -4.44 -9.80
CA GLN A 29 2.40 -5.01 -10.74
C GLN A 29 1.80 -6.11 -11.62
N LYS A 30 0.98 -6.99 -11.03
CA LYS A 30 0.29 -8.05 -11.78
C LYS A 30 -0.68 -7.46 -12.82
N LEU A 31 -1.49 -6.48 -12.42
CA LEU A 31 -2.39 -5.75 -13.32
C LEU A 31 -1.62 -5.07 -14.46
N LYS A 32 -0.49 -4.43 -14.16
CA LYS A 32 0.36 -3.82 -15.18
C LYS A 32 0.86 -4.84 -16.20
N THR A 33 1.37 -5.99 -15.76
CA THR A 33 1.83 -7.04 -16.69
C THR A 33 0.72 -7.61 -17.56
N GLU A 34 -0.49 -7.73 -17.01
CA GLU A 34 -1.66 -8.24 -17.75
C GLU A 34 -2.14 -7.22 -18.80
N LEU A 35 -2.18 -5.94 -18.43
CA LEU A 35 -2.50 -4.82 -19.33
C LEU A 35 -1.51 -4.70 -20.49
N ILE A 36 -0.20 -4.84 -20.23
CA ILE A 36 0.83 -4.82 -21.28
C ILE A 36 0.59 -5.95 -22.29
N LEU A 37 0.42 -7.18 -21.79
CA LEU A 37 0.23 -8.37 -22.63
C LEU A 37 -1.05 -8.28 -23.48
N GLU A 38 -2.13 -7.76 -22.89
CA GLU A 38 -3.37 -7.51 -23.62
C GLU A 38 -3.25 -6.36 -24.64
N SER A 39 -2.49 -5.31 -24.33
CA SER A 39 -2.29 -4.17 -25.23
C SER A 39 -1.47 -4.55 -26.47
N GLU A 40 -0.45 -5.40 -26.31
CA GLU A 40 0.37 -5.95 -27.39
C GLU A 40 -0.43 -6.92 -28.25
N SER A 41 -1.25 -7.78 -27.62
CA SER A 41 -2.17 -8.67 -28.35
C SER A 41 -3.19 -7.88 -29.16
N ALA A 42 -3.77 -6.83 -28.56
CA ALA A 42 -4.77 -5.98 -29.22
C ALA A 42 -4.17 -5.10 -30.32
N GLN A 43 -2.87 -4.78 -30.27
CA GLN A 43 -2.22 -3.92 -31.25
C GLN A 43 -2.31 -4.47 -32.69
N ASN A 44 -2.36 -5.80 -32.84
CA ASN A 44 -2.46 -6.47 -34.16
C ASN A 44 -3.91 -6.77 -34.58
N SER A 45 -4.86 -6.84 -33.66
CA SER A 45 -6.25 -7.23 -33.93
C SER A 45 -7.26 -6.09 -33.82
N ASN A 46 -7.03 -5.12 -32.93
CA ASN A 46 -7.92 -3.99 -32.66
C ASN A 46 -7.14 -2.77 -32.10
N PRO A 47 -6.69 -1.84 -32.96
CA PRO A 47 -5.83 -0.72 -32.55
C PRO A 47 -6.52 0.30 -31.62
N GLU A 48 -7.85 0.41 -31.64
CA GLU A 48 -8.59 1.26 -30.69
C GLU A 48 -8.51 0.70 -29.26
N GLU A 49 -8.65 -0.61 -29.10
CA GLU A 49 -8.57 -1.29 -27.80
C GLU A 49 -7.15 -1.21 -27.20
N SER A 50 -6.12 -1.26 -28.05
CA SER A 50 -4.72 -1.04 -27.64
C SER A 50 -4.49 0.38 -27.07
N ASN A 51 -5.10 1.41 -27.69
CA ASN A 51 -5.00 2.78 -27.18
C ASN A 51 -5.68 2.96 -25.82
N TYR A 52 -6.87 2.37 -25.61
CA TYR A 52 -7.53 2.40 -24.30
C TYR A 52 -6.69 1.74 -23.20
N LYS A 53 -6.11 0.56 -23.48
CA LYS A 53 -5.25 -0.15 -22.52
C LYS A 53 -3.96 0.60 -22.20
N LYS A 54 -3.38 1.32 -23.17
CA LYS A 54 -2.24 2.23 -22.92
C LYS A 54 -2.59 3.42 -22.03
N ILE A 55 -3.80 3.97 -22.13
CA ILE A 55 -4.26 5.04 -21.23
C ILE A 55 -4.40 4.50 -19.80
N GLU A 56 -4.89 3.27 -19.65
CA GLU A 56 -5.01 2.60 -18.36
C GLU A 56 -3.63 2.30 -17.74
N GLU A 57 -2.66 1.86 -18.55
CA GLU A 57 -1.26 1.71 -18.14
C GLU A 57 -0.66 3.03 -17.66
N ASN A 58 -0.81 4.12 -18.43
CA ASN A 58 -0.32 5.45 -18.03
C ASN A 58 -0.96 5.96 -16.73
N THR A 59 -2.22 5.61 -16.49
CA THR A 59 -2.91 5.96 -15.24
C THR A 59 -2.36 5.15 -14.07
N LEU A 60 -2.06 3.86 -14.30
CA LEU A 60 -1.39 3.00 -13.31
C LEU A 60 0.04 3.48 -13.01
N ASP A 61 0.78 3.97 -14.01
CA ASP A 61 2.13 4.51 -13.85
C ASP A 61 2.16 5.87 -13.15
N GLY A 62 1.07 6.63 -13.23
CA GLY A 62 0.87 7.83 -12.39
C GLY A 62 0.78 7.53 -10.90
N ILE A 63 0.46 6.29 -10.51
CA ILE A 63 0.48 5.86 -9.11
C ILE A 63 1.92 5.58 -8.71
N ASN A 64 2.57 6.56 -8.08
CA ASN A 64 3.92 6.37 -7.55
C ASN A 64 3.89 5.41 -6.34
N ILE A 65 4.15 4.14 -6.61
CA ILE A 65 4.14 3.06 -5.62
C ILE A 65 5.17 3.31 -4.49
N GLU A 66 6.29 3.97 -4.80
CA GLU A 66 7.32 4.31 -3.80
C GLU A 66 6.82 5.35 -2.81
N SER A 67 6.04 6.34 -3.28
CA SER A 67 5.47 7.37 -2.39
C SER A 67 4.45 6.77 -1.43
N LEU A 68 3.64 5.80 -1.90
CA LEU A 68 2.70 5.04 -1.07
C LEU A 68 3.43 4.25 0.04
N TYR A 69 4.56 3.62 -0.28
CA TYR A 69 5.37 2.90 0.71
C TYR A 69 5.99 3.85 1.74
N LEU A 70 6.55 4.98 1.28
CA LEU A 70 7.12 6.02 2.14
C LEU A 70 6.07 6.58 3.11
N ILE A 71 4.89 6.96 2.60
CA ILE A 71 3.81 7.52 3.41
C ILE A 71 3.32 6.50 4.44
N SER A 72 3.08 5.25 4.03
CA SER A 72 2.69 4.19 4.96
C SER A 72 3.75 3.95 6.05
N SER A 73 5.03 3.92 5.68
CA SER A 73 6.13 3.74 6.62
C SER A 73 6.22 4.89 7.65
N ILE A 74 6.03 6.14 7.21
CA ILE A 74 5.99 7.31 8.09
C ILE A 74 4.81 7.20 9.07
N ILE A 75 3.61 6.89 8.57
CA ILE A 75 2.41 6.75 9.40
C ILE A 75 2.59 5.63 10.44
N ALA A 76 3.10 4.47 10.01
CA ALA A 76 3.35 3.34 10.91
C ALA A 76 4.38 3.68 11.99
N SER A 77 5.45 4.39 11.64
CA SER A 77 6.48 4.82 12.59
C SER A 77 5.92 5.77 13.65
N ILE A 78 5.06 6.72 13.24
CA ILE A 78 4.36 7.62 14.17
C ILE A 78 3.43 6.83 15.10
N LEU A 79 2.68 5.86 14.56
CA LEU A 79 1.79 5.01 15.37
C LEU A 79 2.57 4.18 16.40
N ILE A 80 3.71 3.60 16.02
CA ILE A 80 4.55 2.84 16.95
C ILE A 80 5.04 3.75 18.08
N ALA A 81 5.52 4.95 17.75
CA ALA A 81 5.97 5.94 18.74
C ALA A 81 4.86 6.38 19.70
N LEU A 82 3.63 6.55 19.20
CA LEU A 82 2.47 6.84 20.04
C LEU A 82 2.11 5.65 20.94
N GLY A 83 2.13 4.44 20.40
CA GLY A 83 1.86 3.22 21.16
C GLY A 83 2.88 2.98 22.28
N THR A 84 4.18 3.21 22.01
CA THR A 84 5.23 3.12 23.03
C THR A 84 5.11 4.22 24.08
N PHE A 85 4.77 5.45 23.69
CA PHE A 85 4.55 6.55 24.63
C PHE A 85 3.39 6.25 25.60
N ILE A 86 2.26 5.75 25.07
CA ILE A 86 1.11 5.35 25.90
C ILE A 86 1.47 4.19 26.82
N LEU A 87 2.22 3.19 26.33
CA LEU A 87 2.71 2.08 27.16
C LEU A 87 3.55 2.60 28.33
N CYS A 88 4.47 3.53 28.08
CA CYS A 88 5.29 4.14 29.13
C CYS A 88 4.45 4.89 30.17
N LEU A 89 3.44 5.65 29.75
CA LEU A 89 2.51 6.32 30.67
C LEU A 89 1.74 5.34 31.54
N VAL A 90 1.23 4.25 30.95
CA VAL A 90 0.49 3.21 31.69
C VAL A 90 1.38 2.46 32.68
N LEU A 91 2.68 2.31 32.41
CA LEU A 91 3.63 1.65 33.33
C LEU A 91 4.09 2.56 34.48
N LEU A 92 4.04 3.88 34.30
CA LEU A 92 4.39 4.87 35.32
C LEU A 92 3.25 5.13 36.32
N LEU A 93 2.02 4.78 35.96
CA LEU A 93 0.77 5.02 36.70
C LEU A 93 0.36 3.80 37.52
#